data_AF-A0A9E0SEL4-F1
#
_entry.id   AF-A0A9E0SEL4-F1
#
_cell.length_a   1.000
_cell.length_b   1.000
_cell.length_c   1.000
_cell.angle_alpha   90.00
_cell.angle_beta   90.00
_cell.angle_gamma   90.00
#
_symmetry.space_group_name_H-M   'P 1'
#
loop_
_entity.id
_entity.type
_entity.pdbx_description
1 polymer ?
#
loop_
_entity_poly.entity_id
_entity_poly.type
_entity_poly.pdbx_seq_one_letter_code
_entity_poly.pdbx_strand_id
1 'polypeptide(L)'
;MMKFPRFLMSAAILPLALTAPAAFADNVRVAFIEALSGPFAPVGQNVLKSWQSMADLANREKWAGGHTFEFNGFDSKGSPQEALQQLKSAI
;
A
#
# COMPACT_ATOMS: atom_id res chain seq x y z
N MET A 1 41.24 -24.17 -47.96
CA MET A 1 39.92 -24.76 -48.29
C MET A 1 39.52 -25.58 -47.07
N MET A 2 38.51 -25.28 -46.23
CA MET A 2 37.38 -24.37 -46.23
C MET A 2 37.23 -23.75 -44.82
N LYS A 3 36.80 -22.48 -44.74
CA LYS A 3 36.34 -21.84 -43.51
C LYS A 3 34.83 -22.06 -43.40
N PHE A 4 34.34 -22.67 -42.32
CA PHE A 4 32.91 -22.74 -42.03
C PHE A 4 32.50 -21.47 -41.25
N PRO A 5 31.57 -20.63 -41.74
CA PRO A 5 31.06 -19.52 -40.96
C PRO A 5 30.01 -20.05 -39.98
N ARG A 6 30.34 -20.09 -38.69
CA ARG A 6 29.34 -20.23 -37.62
C ARG A 6 28.78 -18.85 -37.29
N PHE A 7 28.08 -18.27 -38.27
CA PHE A 7 27.14 -17.18 -38.04
C PHE A 7 25.75 -17.79 -38.11
N LEU A 8 24.83 -17.33 -37.26
CA LEU A 8 23.43 -17.76 -37.08
C LEU A 8 23.18 -18.70 -35.89
N MET A 9 23.16 -18.10 -34.69
CA MET A 9 22.11 -18.40 -33.71
C MET A 9 21.95 -17.20 -32.77
N SER A 10 21.42 -16.11 -33.31
CA SER A 10 20.68 -15.14 -32.50
C SER A 10 19.25 -15.68 -32.28
N ALA A 11 18.64 -15.27 -31.16
CA ALA A 11 17.26 -15.49 -30.73
C ALA A 11 17.02 -16.87 -30.07
N ALA A 12 16.53 -16.98 -28.83
CA ALA A 12 15.63 -16.09 -28.13
C ALA A 12 15.95 -16.05 -26.61
N ILE A 13 16.30 -14.87 -26.10
CA ILE A 13 16.08 -14.57 -24.69
C ILE A 13 14.57 -14.33 -24.59
N LEU A 14 13.81 -15.29 -24.03
CA LEU A 14 12.42 -15.03 -23.66
C LEU A 14 12.41 -13.85 -22.69
N PRO A 15 11.72 -12.73 -22.98
CA PRO A 15 11.40 -11.76 -21.94
C PRO A 15 10.26 -12.35 -21.11
N LEU A 16 10.59 -13.20 -20.15
CA LEU A 16 9.63 -13.75 -19.17
C LEU A 16 9.12 -12.69 -18.17
N ALA A 17 9.48 -11.41 -18.37
CA ALA A 17 9.15 -10.32 -17.46
C ALA A 17 7.77 -9.68 -17.70
N LEU A 18 7.04 -10.07 -18.75
CA LEU A 18 5.76 -9.42 -19.11
C LEU A 18 4.50 -10.12 -18.57
N THR A 19 4.63 -11.23 -17.84
CA THR A 19 3.47 -11.98 -17.31
C THR A 19 3.39 -11.98 -15.78
N ALA A 20 4.07 -11.05 -15.09
CA ALA A 20 3.78 -10.85 -13.68
C ALA A 20 2.31 -10.42 -13.55
N PRO A 21 1.43 -11.22 -12.91
CA PRO A 21 0.08 -10.75 -12.62
C PRO A 21 0.23 -9.47 -11.82
N ALA A 22 -0.53 -8.44 -12.20
CA ALA A 22 -0.64 -7.25 -11.37
C ALA A 22 -1.15 -7.71 -10.00
N ALA A 23 -0.27 -7.68 -9.00
CA ALA A 23 -0.64 -7.93 -7.61
C ALA A 23 -1.43 -6.71 -7.14
N PHE A 24 -2.72 -6.67 -7.47
CA PHE A 24 -3.64 -5.72 -6.88
C PHE A 24 -3.86 -6.16 -5.43
N ALA A 25 -3.61 -5.25 -4.48
CA ALA A 25 -3.84 -5.54 -3.09
C ALA A 25 -5.33 -5.81 -2.86
N ASP A 26 -5.66 -6.95 -2.26
CA ASP A 26 -7.05 -7.27 -1.91
C ASP A 26 -7.65 -6.24 -0.93
N ASN A 27 -6.79 -5.56 -0.16
CA ASN A 27 -7.17 -4.51 0.78
C ASN A 27 -6.24 -3.29 0.67
N VAL A 28 -6.84 -2.12 0.40
CA VAL A 28 -6.20 -0.80 0.43
C VAL A 28 -6.10 -0.34 1.89
N ARG A 29 -4.93 -0.59 2.49
CA ARG A 29 -4.61 -0.20 3.86
C ARG A 29 -4.07 1.23 3.93
N VAL A 30 -4.64 2.02 4.83
CA VAL A 30 -4.27 3.42 5.08
C VAL A 30 -3.75 3.54 6.51
N ALA A 31 -2.48 3.93 6.64
CA ALA A 31 -1.89 4.28 7.92
C ALA A 31 -2.26 5.73 8.28
N PHE A 32 -3.13 5.90 9.28
CA PHE A 32 -3.54 7.19 9.80
C PHE A 32 -2.62 7.60 10.97
N ILE A 33 -1.57 8.37 10.66
CA ILE A 33 -0.57 8.83 11.63
C ILE A 33 -0.98 10.21 12.18
N GLU A 34 -1.44 10.25 13.43
CA GLU A 34 -1.95 11.47 14.08
C GLU A 34 -1.74 11.41 15.61
N ALA A 35 -2.07 12.46 16.34
CA ALA A 35 -2.07 12.49 17.80
C ALA A 35 -3.29 11.69 18.31
N LEU A 36 -3.09 10.40 18.58
CA LEU A 36 -4.12 9.48 19.06
C LEU A 36 -4.08 9.28 20.59
N SER A 37 -3.05 9.86 21.24
CA SER A 37 -2.92 10.04 22.68
C SER A 37 -2.59 11.49 23.05
N GLY A 38 -2.63 11.80 24.36
CA GLY A 38 -2.36 13.15 24.87
C GLY A 38 -3.53 14.14 24.71
N PRO A 39 -3.28 15.45 24.85
CA PRO A 39 -4.33 16.48 24.89
C PRO A 39 -5.21 16.57 23.63
N PHE A 40 -4.66 16.20 22.47
CA PHE A 40 -5.37 16.24 21.18
C PHE A 40 -6.01 14.90 20.79
N ALA A 41 -5.87 13.84 21.62
CA ALA A 41 -6.42 12.52 21.35
C ALA A 41 -7.92 12.52 20.97
N PRO A 42 -8.81 13.29 21.64
CA PRO A 42 -10.22 13.27 21.28
C PRO A 42 -10.49 13.69 19.83
N VAL A 43 -9.70 14.63 19.29
CA VAL A 43 -9.83 15.08 17.89
C VAL A 43 -9.30 14.01 16.94
N GLY A 44 -8.08 13.50 17.16
CA GLY A 44 -7.49 12.47 16.32
C GLY A 44 -8.33 11.18 16.29
N GLN A 45 -8.85 10.74 17.43
CA GLN A 45 -9.72 9.57 17.53
C GLN A 45 -11.08 9.80 16.87
N ASN A 46 -11.64 11.01 16.93
CA ASN A 46 -12.88 11.34 16.21
C ASN A 46 -12.67 11.19 14.70
N VAL A 47 -11.62 11.79 14.15
CA VAL A 47 -11.30 11.74 12.72
C VAL A 47 -11.04 10.31 12.27
N LEU A 48 -10.26 9.52 13.03
CA LEU A 48 -10.01 8.11 12.71
C LEU A 48 -11.32 7.31 12.64
N LYS A 49 -12.22 7.49 13.61
CA LYS A 49 -13.52 6.79 13.63
C LYS A 49 -14.41 7.21 12.46
N SER A 50 -14.37 8.47 12.03
CA SER A 50 -15.08 8.95 10.84
C SER A 50 -14.57 8.26 9.57
N TRP A 51 -13.25 8.12 9.41
CA TRP A 51 -12.68 7.37 8.28
C TRP A 51 -13.04 5.89 8.31
N GLN A 52 -13.00 5.26 9.49
CA GLN A 52 -13.40 3.86 9.64
C GLN A 52 -14.89 3.66 9.31
N SER A 53 -15.76 4.57 9.77
CA SER A 53 -17.19 4.55 9.41
C SER A 53 -17.42 4.71 7.91
N MET A 54 -16.63 5.55 7.25
CA MET A 54 -16.68 5.73 5.80
C MET A 54 -16.17 4.50 5.06
N ALA A 55 -15.09 3.88 5.54
CA ALA A 55 -14.56 2.63 4.99
C ALA A 55 -15.59 1.50 5.11
N ASP A 56 -16.28 1.38 6.24
CA ASP A 56 -17.36 0.40 6.43
C ASP A 56 -18.49 0.61 5.42
N LEU A 57 -18.89 1.86 5.18
CA LEU A 57 -19.89 2.18 4.14
C LEU A 57 -19.37 1.81 2.75
N ALA A 58 -18.18 2.29 2.39
CA ALA A 58 -17.56 2.08 1.08
C ALA A 58 -17.36 0.59 0.77
N ASN A 59 -16.98 -0.22 1.76
CA ASN A 59 -16.80 -1.65 1.64
C ASN A 59 -18.14 -2.38 1.43
N ARG A 60 -19.20 -2.01 2.19
CA ARG A 60 -20.54 -2.58 2.01
C ARG A 60 -21.14 -2.25 0.65
N GLU A 61 -20.94 -1.03 0.18
CA GLU A 61 -21.43 -0.55 -1.11
C GLU A 61 -20.48 -0.86 -2.28
N LYS A 62 -19.37 -1.56 -2.02
CA LYS A 62 -18.38 -1.97 -3.02
C LYS A 62 -17.85 -0.81 -3.89
N TRP A 63 -17.58 0.34 -3.28
CA TRP A 63 -17.04 1.52 -3.99
C TRP A 63 -15.69 1.25 -4.66
N ALA A 64 -14.91 0.29 -4.13
CA ALA A 64 -13.66 -0.17 -4.72
C ALA A 64 -13.78 -1.50 -5.48
N GLY A 65 -14.98 -1.88 -5.91
CA GLY A 65 -15.21 -3.11 -6.67
C GLY A 65 -14.90 -4.37 -5.86
N GLY A 66 -13.80 -5.05 -6.21
CA GLY A 66 -13.33 -6.26 -5.51
C GLY A 66 -12.43 -5.99 -4.30
N HIS A 67 -12.07 -4.74 -4.04
CA HIS A 67 -11.15 -4.35 -2.97
C HIS A 67 -11.89 -3.81 -1.75
N THR A 68 -11.21 -3.82 -0.60
CA THR A 68 -11.68 -3.16 0.63
C THR A 68 -10.75 -2.03 1.05
N PHE A 69 -11.28 -1.05 1.78
CA PHE A 69 -10.52 -0.03 2.50
C PHE A 69 -10.37 -0.40 3.96
N GLU A 70 -9.18 -0.16 4.53
CA GLU A 70 -8.92 -0.32 5.97
C GLU A 70 -8.10 0.88 6.47
N PHE A 71 -8.56 1.52 7.54
CA PHE A 71 -7.84 2.65 8.17
C PHE A 71 -7.35 2.22 9.55
N ASN A 72 -6.02 2.18 9.71
CA ASN A 72 -5.36 1.78 10.95
C ASN A 72 -4.71 3.02 11.58
N GLY A 73 -4.98 3.24 12.87
CA GLY A 73 -4.42 4.36 13.61
C GLY A 73 -3.00 4.09 14.10
N PHE A 74 -2.12 5.08 13.93
CA PHE A 74 -0.75 5.07 14.43
C PHE A 74 -0.50 6.35 15.23
N ASP A 75 -0.05 6.21 16.48
CA ASP A 75 0.05 7.34 17.39
C ASP A 75 1.38 8.09 17.24
N SER A 76 1.32 9.31 16.70
CA SER A 76 2.45 10.25 16.65
C SER A 76 2.69 10.98 17.96
N LYS A 77 1.79 10.86 18.95
CA LYS A 77 1.83 11.62 20.21
C LYS A 77 1.97 13.14 20.01
N GLY A 78 1.58 13.65 18.84
CA GLY A 78 1.72 15.06 18.45
C GLY A 78 3.16 15.50 18.17
N SER A 79 4.11 14.58 17.89
CA SER A 79 5.51 14.93 17.62
C SER A 79 6.01 14.40 16.26
N PRO A 80 6.90 15.15 15.57
CA PRO A 80 7.52 14.67 14.33
C PRO A 80 8.37 13.40 14.49
N GLN A 81 9.03 13.23 15.64
CA GLN A 81 9.92 12.08 15.88
C GLN A 81 9.13 10.78 15.96
N GLU A 82 8.04 10.78 16.73
CA GLU A 82 7.14 9.62 16.83
C GLU A 82 6.39 9.39 15.51
N ALA A 83 5.94 10.44 14.81
CA ALA A 83 5.34 10.30 13.48
C ALA A 83 6.28 9.58 12.48
N LEU A 84 7.56 9.94 12.46
CA LEU A 84 8.56 9.26 11.63
C LEU A 84 8.77 7.80 12.06
N GLN A 85 8.73 7.51 13.36
CA GLN A 85 8.82 6.15 13.88
C GLN A 85 7.61 5.31 13.44
N GLN A 86 6.40 5.87 13.50
CA GLN A 86 5.19 5.21 13.03
C GLN A 86 5.20 4.98 11.51
N LEU A 87 5.67 5.96 10.72
CA LEU A 87 5.81 5.81 9.28
C LEU A 87 6.72 4.61 8.93
N LYS A 88 7.88 4.51 9.59
CA LYS A 88 8.81 3.38 9.40
C LYS A 88 8.22 2.03 9.81
N SER A 89 7.28 2.02 10.76
CA SER A 89 6.59 0.80 11.17
C SER A 89 5.49 0.38 10.19
N ALA A 90 4.97 1.31 9.39
CA ALA A 90 3.82 1.11 8.53
C ALA A 90 4.19 0.72 7.09
N ILE A 91 5.45 0.87 6.68
CA ILE A 91 5.94 0.63 5.30
C ILE A 91 7.02 -0.44 5.22
#